data_AF-A0A2K3TML0-F1
#
_entry.id   AF-A0A2K3TML0-F1
#
_cell.length_a   1.000
_cell.length_b   1.000
_cell.length_c   1.000
_cell.angle_alpha   90.00
_cell.angle_beta   90.00
_cell.angle_gamma   90.00
#
_symmetry.space_group_name_H-M   'P 1'
#
loop_
_entity.id
_entity.type
_entity.pdbx_description
1 polymer ?
#
loop_
_entity_poly.entity_id
_entity_poly.type
_entity_poly.pdbx_seq_one_letter_code
_entity_poly.pdbx_strand_id
1 'polypeptide(L)'
;MQIVSVDIGSTWTKAALFTREGDALTLVNHVLTPTTTHHLAKGFFSSLDQVLNVDDALPLLNSGEVALKYSSSAKGGLAVAAMGLVPSITLETAKVTAHSAGAKIAQYYAYKLNRRDIQALEETQPDILLFTGGTDGGEESYGLNNARVLAESKLDCAIIYAGNRDIQDKVQEILGHKDLTIVDNVLPDLDHPNPLAARQAICDIFLKRIVKGKGLDVIVDKTGEEPMPTPWTVFELVKAISNVDHSWKEFMLIDMGGATTDVYSACANTLSPDTVLHGVPEPFVKRTVEGDLGMRVSAMVVGESAKELVSVNFAQQPAQLDAFYHYLRHLVAHPDYLPANADEKYFDTVLAGLCVGYATERHAGTKKEVCTCVGNVDLQMGRDLTTVRKVVGSGGWLSRASQFDMHRWLKYRELNDDGKRILLPTEFEYYRDSRGLLPLLANVARVDPLAAARTSIQCLTL
;
A
#
# COMPACT_ATOMS: atom_id res chain seq x y z
N MET A 1 -1.59 23.97 -20.17
CA MET A 1 -1.12 22.62 -20.48
C MET A 1 -2.14 21.64 -19.93
N GLN A 2 -2.55 20.67 -20.75
CA GLN A 2 -3.47 19.60 -20.35
C GLN A 2 -2.69 18.37 -19.93
N ILE A 3 -3.20 17.68 -18.91
CA ILE A 3 -2.58 16.47 -18.37
C ILE A 3 -3.64 15.37 -18.34
N VAL A 4 -3.39 14.28 -19.05
CA VAL A 4 -4.15 13.04 -18.90
C VAL A 4 -3.49 12.17 -17.85
N SER A 5 -4.31 11.74 -16.90
CA SER A 5 -3.95 10.75 -15.91
C SER A 5 -4.70 9.45 -16.16
N VAL A 6 -4.01 8.30 -16.06
CA VAL A 6 -4.64 6.97 -16.13
C VAL A 6 -4.19 6.11 -14.96
N ASP A 7 -5.13 5.47 -14.26
CA ASP A 7 -4.85 4.48 -13.21
C ASP A 7 -5.40 3.11 -13.62
N ILE A 8 -4.51 2.16 -13.87
CA ILE A 8 -4.85 0.78 -14.26
C ILE A 8 -4.99 -0.06 -12.99
N GLY A 9 -6.18 -0.11 -12.42
CA GLY A 9 -6.52 -0.92 -11.25
C GLY A 9 -6.71 -2.41 -11.55
N SER A 10 -6.75 -3.25 -10.52
CA SER A 10 -6.99 -4.70 -10.67
C SER A 10 -8.37 -5.05 -11.22
N THR A 11 -9.37 -4.20 -11.00
CA THR A 11 -10.76 -4.38 -11.48
C THR A 11 -11.22 -3.28 -12.42
N TRP A 12 -10.78 -2.03 -12.20
CA TRP A 12 -11.20 -0.87 -12.98
C TRP A 12 -10.00 -0.05 -13.46
N THR A 13 -10.06 0.39 -14.71
CA THR A 13 -9.16 1.40 -15.29
C THR A 13 -9.87 2.76 -15.25
N LYS A 14 -9.21 3.74 -14.65
CA LYS A 14 -9.72 5.11 -14.50
C LYS A 14 -8.88 6.03 -15.38
N ALA A 15 -9.50 7.00 -16.04
CA ALA A 15 -8.77 8.03 -16.78
C ALA A 15 -9.42 9.41 -16.57
N ALA A 16 -8.61 10.45 -16.41
CA ALA A 16 -9.09 11.82 -16.28
C ALA A 16 -8.21 12.79 -17.06
N LEU A 17 -8.85 13.79 -17.67
CA LEU A 17 -8.21 14.93 -18.29
C LEU A 17 -8.29 16.13 -17.34
N PHE A 18 -7.15 16.69 -16.99
CA PHE A 18 -7.03 17.87 -16.14
C PHE A 18 -6.45 19.05 -16.91
N THR A 19 -6.95 20.24 -16.60
CA THR A 19 -6.35 21.51 -17.04
C THR A 19 -5.94 22.31 -15.81
N ARG A 20 -4.74 22.88 -15.84
CA ARG A 20 -4.28 23.78 -14.77
C ARG A 20 -5.00 25.13 -14.87
N GLU A 21 -5.66 25.52 -13.78
CA GLU A 21 -6.33 26.81 -13.63
C GLU A 21 -5.84 27.46 -12.32
N GLY A 22 -4.95 28.45 -12.46
CA GLY A 22 -4.30 29.09 -11.33
C GLY A 22 -3.43 28.11 -10.53
N ASP A 23 -3.86 27.84 -9.30
CA ASP A 23 -3.16 27.01 -8.32
C ASP A 23 -3.83 25.64 -8.06
N ALA A 24 -4.87 25.31 -8.82
CA ALA A 24 -5.58 24.04 -8.79
C ALA A 24 -5.74 23.46 -10.19
N LEU A 25 -6.35 22.27 -10.26
CA LEU A 25 -6.64 21.56 -11.49
C LEU A 25 -8.16 21.48 -11.66
N THR A 26 -8.63 21.77 -12.86
CA THR A 26 -10.02 21.59 -13.25
C THR A 26 -10.15 20.26 -14.00
N LEU A 27 -11.08 19.43 -13.54
CA LEU A 27 -11.44 18.18 -14.22
C LEU A 27 -12.23 18.51 -15.49
N VAL A 28 -11.66 18.20 -16.65
CA VAL A 28 -12.29 18.42 -17.96
C VAL A 28 -13.14 17.22 -18.35
N ASN A 29 -12.60 16.01 -18.19
CA ASN A 29 -13.29 14.77 -18.53
C ASN A 29 -12.82 13.63 -17.63
N HIS A 30 -13.66 12.62 -17.43
CA HIS A 30 -13.40 11.45 -16.59
C HIS A 30 -14.08 10.21 -17.16
N VAL A 31 -13.33 9.11 -17.24
CA VAL A 31 -13.76 7.83 -17.80
C VAL A 31 -13.40 6.71 -16.83
N LEU A 32 -14.30 5.74 -16.73
CA LEU A 32 -14.12 4.53 -15.94
C LEU A 32 -14.53 3.32 -16.79
N THR A 33 -13.61 2.37 -16.95
CA THR A 33 -13.85 1.13 -17.70
C THR A 33 -13.39 -0.10 -16.91
N PRO A 34 -14.02 -1.28 -17.09
CA PRO A 34 -13.51 -2.51 -16.51
C PRO A 34 -12.08 -2.79 -17.02
N THR A 35 -11.17 -3.19 -16.13
CA THR A 35 -9.78 -3.47 -16.51
C THR A 35 -9.72 -4.69 -17.43
N THR A 36 -9.07 -4.55 -18.58
CA THR A 36 -8.78 -5.65 -19.49
C THR A 36 -7.59 -6.48 -19.00
N THR A 37 -7.80 -7.29 -17.96
CA THR A 37 -6.74 -8.03 -17.22
C THR A 37 -5.84 -8.92 -18.08
N HIS A 38 -6.34 -9.38 -19.24
CA HIS A 38 -5.59 -10.19 -20.20
C HIS A 38 -4.72 -9.35 -21.17
N HIS A 39 -5.03 -8.07 -21.35
CA HIS A 39 -4.28 -7.15 -22.22
C HIS A 39 -4.52 -5.69 -21.81
N LEU A 40 -3.71 -5.19 -20.88
CA LEU A 40 -3.88 -3.89 -20.23
C LEU A 40 -3.78 -2.72 -21.23
N ALA A 41 -2.94 -2.84 -22.26
CA ALA A 41 -2.80 -1.84 -23.31
C ALA A 41 -4.14 -1.51 -23.98
N LYS A 42 -5.01 -2.51 -24.20
CA LYS A 42 -6.30 -2.30 -24.87
C LYS A 42 -7.22 -1.41 -24.04
N GLY A 43 -7.36 -1.71 -22.74
CA GLY A 43 -8.16 -0.91 -21.81
C GLY A 43 -7.57 0.47 -21.56
N PHE A 44 -6.24 0.57 -21.56
CA PHE A 44 -5.53 1.84 -21.47
C PHE A 44 -5.83 2.77 -22.66
N PHE A 45 -5.56 2.33 -23.89
CA PHE A 45 -5.76 3.16 -25.09
C PHE A 45 -7.24 3.50 -25.28
N SER A 46 -8.15 2.53 -25.07
CA SER A 46 -9.60 2.81 -25.13
C SER A 46 -10.05 3.86 -24.12
N SER A 47 -9.54 3.83 -22.89
CA SER A 47 -9.83 4.86 -21.89
C SER A 47 -9.21 6.21 -22.25
N LEU A 48 -8.03 6.21 -22.87
CA LEU A 48 -7.33 7.41 -23.32
C LEU A 48 -8.08 8.11 -24.47
N ASP A 49 -8.49 7.35 -25.48
CA ASP A 49 -9.28 7.84 -26.62
C ASP A 49 -10.61 8.45 -26.14
N GLN A 50 -11.30 7.74 -25.24
CA GLN A 50 -12.57 8.22 -24.64
C GLN A 50 -12.39 9.48 -23.78
N VAL A 51 -11.33 9.57 -22.96
CA VAL A 51 -11.16 10.73 -22.06
C VAL A 51 -10.75 11.98 -22.84
N LEU A 52 -10.04 11.81 -23.96
CA LEU A 52 -9.68 12.90 -24.87
C LEU A 52 -10.77 13.19 -25.93
N ASN A 53 -11.79 12.35 -26.03
CA ASN A 53 -12.87 12.44 -27.01
C ASN A 53 -12.35 12.49 -28.47
N VAL A 54 -11.44 11.57 -28.79
CA VAL A 54 -10.83 11.40 -30.11
C VAL A 54 -10.81 9.91 -30.48
N ASP A 55 -10.66 9.61 -31.77
CA ASP A 55 -10.54 8.22 -32.25
C ASP A 55 -9.14 7.62 -32.03
N ASP A 56 -8.10 8.46 -31.98
CA ASP A 56 -6.71 8.08 -31.69
C ASP A 56 -6.00 9.21 -30.94
N ALA A 57 -5.66 8.96 -29.68
CA ALA A 57 -4.98 9.92 -28.81
C ALA A 57 -3.47 10.05 -29.04
N LEU A 58 -2.81 9.08 -29.71
CA LEU A 58 -1.35 9.06 -29.84
C LEU A 58 -0.76 10.31 -30.50
N PRO A 59 -1.37 10.91 -31.54
CA PRO A 59 -0.85 12.15 -32.13
C PRO A 59 -0.79 13.33 -31.15
N LEU A 60 -1.75 13.43 -30.22
CA LEU A 60 -1.79 14.49 -29.20
C LEU A 60 -0.70 14.31 -28.14
N LEU A 61 -0.38 13.06 -27.79
CA LEU A 61 0.74 12.75 -26.91
C LEU A 61 2.09 13.02 -27.59
N ASN A 62 2.25 12.58 -28.84
CA ASN A 62 3.50 12.69 -29.60
C ASN A 62 3.86 14.15 -29.95
N SER A 63 2.85 15.00 -30.15
CA SER A 63 3.06 16.44 -30.36
C SER A 63 3.36 17.21 -29.07
N GLY A 64 3.13 16.60 -27.89
CA GLY A 64 3.25 17.25 -26.59
C GLY A 64 2.11 18.21 -26.26
N GLU A 65 1.01 18.19 -27.02
CA GLU A 65 -0.20 18.98 -26.74
C GLU A 65 -0.81 18.56 -25.40
N VAL A 66 -0.74 17.25 -25.10
CA VAL A 66 -1.22 16.63 -23.86
C VAL A 66 -0.10 15.85 -23.20
N ALA A 67 0.12 16.09 -21.90
CA ALA A 67 1.04 15.29 -21.10
C ALA A 67 0.34 14.04 -20.54
N LEU A 68 0.98 12.88 -20.61
CA LEU A 68 0.49 11.63 -20.03
C LEU A 68 1.23 11.31 -18.72
N LYS A 69 0.47 10.94 -17.68
CA LYS A 69 0.99 10.26 -16.49
C LYS A 69 0.10 9.09 -16.15
N TYR A 70 0.68 7.93 -15.84
CA TYR A 70 -0.14 6.78 -15.48
C TYR A 70 0.49 5.89 -14.41
N SER A 71 -0.37 5.14 -13.74
CA SER A 71 -0.04 4.17 -12.72
C SER A 71 -0.71 2.83 -12.98
N SER A 72 -0.18 1.77 -12.35
CA SER A 72 -0.77 0.45 -12.40
C SER A 72 -0.66 -0.29 -11.07
N SER A 73 -1.75 -0.98 -10.71
CA SER A 73 -1.81 -1.96 -9.62
C SER A 73 -2.34 -3.33 -10.10
N ALA A 74 -2.67 -3.48 -11.39
CA ALA A 74 -3.32 -4.65 -11.96
C ALA A 74 -2.49 -5.96 -11.95
N LYS A 75 -1.21 -5.90 -11.60
CA LYS A 75 -0.34 -7.09 -11.49
C LYS A 75 -0.24 -7.68 -10.07
N GLY A 76 -0.99 -7.17 -9.10
CA GLY A 76 -1.08 -7.75 -7.75
C GLY A 76 0.02 -7.30 -6.77
N GLY A 77 0.78 -6.26 -7.12
CA GLY A 77 1.90 -5.75 -6.31
C GLY A 77 3.14 -6.64 -6.36
N LEU A 78 4.30 -6.08 -6.03
CA LEU A 78 5.54 -6.85 -5.92
C LEU A 78 5.56 -7.63 -4.61
N ALA A 79 5.80 -8.93 -4.66
CA ALA A 79 5.98 -9.74 -3.45
C ALA A 79 7.41 -9.57 -2.91
N VAL A 80 7.55 -8.98 -1.73
CA VAL A 80 8.85 -8.83 -1.05
C VAL A 80 8.93 -9.81 0.12
N ALA A 81 10.02 -10.56 0.20
CA ALA A 81 10.48 -11.18 1.44
C ALA A 81 11.41 -10.19 2.14
N ALA A 82 11.06 -9.77 3.36
CA ALA A 82 11.88 -8.84 4.15
C ALA A 82 12.72 -9.59 5.18
N MET A 83 14.01 -9.29 5.26
CA MET A 83 14.90 -9.88 6.26
C MET A 83 15.61 -8.78 7.05
N GLY A 84 15.77 -8.98 8.35
CA GLY A 84 16.54 -8.11 9.23
C GLY A 84 17.30 -8.89 10.31
N LEU A 85 18.19 -8.21 11.03
CA LEU A 85 18.94 -8.82 12.13
C LEU A 85 18.05 -9.06 13.36
N VAL A 86 17.30 -8.04 13.78
CA VAL A 86 16.45 -8.06 14.97
C VAL A 86 15.01 -7.76 14.55
N PRO A 87 14.01 -8.53 15.02
CA PRO A 87 12.61 -8.36 14.64
C PRO A 87 12.10 -6.93 14.84
N SER A 88 12.27 -6.36 16.04
CA SER A 88 11.69 -5.07 16.42
C SER A 88 12.39 -3.84 15.85
N ILE A 89 13.53 -4.03 15.16
CA ILE A 89 14.36 -2.92 14.67
C ILE A 89 14.58 -3.07 13.17
N THR A 90 15.63 -3.77 12.74
CA THR A 90 16.04 -3.82 11.33
C THR A 90 15.02 -4.53 10.45
N LEU A 91 14.33 -5.56 10.96
CA LEU A 91 13.26 -6.18 10.19
C LEU A 91 12.04 -5.26 10.03
N GLU A 92 11.63 -4.55 11.08
CA GLU A 92 10.58 -3.54 10.95
C GLU A 92 10.97 -2.41 9.98
N THR A 93 12.23 -1.93 10.02
CA THR A 93 12.72 -0.95 9.03
C THR A 93 12.62 -1.49 7.60
N ALA A 94 12.97 -2.77 7.38
CA ALA A 94 12.84 -3.41 6.08
C ALA A 94 11.38 -3.45 5.60
N LYS A 95 10.43 -3.82 6.47
CA LYS A 95 9.00 -3.84 6.16
C LYS A 95 8.48 -2.45 5.82
N VAL A 96 8.78 -1.44 6.65
CA VAL A 96 8.38 -0.04 6.41
C VAL A 96 8.95 0.47 5.09
N THR A 97 10.21 0.15 4.78
CA THR A 97 10.86 0.53 3.52
C THR A 97 10.14 -0.08 2.32
N ALA A 98 9.90 -1.40 2.34
CA ALA A 98 9.20 -2.10 1.26
C ALA A 98 7.77 -1.59 1.07
N HIS A 99 7.03 -1.34 2.16
CA HIS A 99 5.70 -0.76 2.07
C HIS A 99 5.73 0.66 1.48
N SER A 100 6.69 1.51 1.85
CA SER A 100 6.82 2.84 1.26
C SER A 100 7.18 2.84 -0.24
N ALA A 101 7.74 1.72 -0.74
CA ALA A 101 8.04 1.50 -2.16
C ALA A 101 6.82 0.99 -2.98
N GLY A 102 5.67 0.81 -2.35
CA GLY A 102 4.49 0.24 -3.01
C GLY A 102 4.45 -1.30 -3.03
N ALA A 103 5.41 -1.98 -2.40
CA ALA A 103 5.46 -3.44 -2.37
C ALA A 103 4.53 -4.06 -1.31
N LYS A 104 4.24 -5.36 -1.47
CA LYS A 104 3.52 -6.22 -0.54
C LYS A 104 4.52 -7.14 0.15
N ILE A 105 4.48 -7.23 1.48
CA ILE A 105 5.29 -8.20 2.21
C ILE A 105 4.62 -9.58 2.10
N ALA A 106 5.32 -10.54 1.51
CA ALA A 106 4.88 -11.92 1.40
C ALA A 106 5.43 -12.80 2.52
N GLN A 107 6.69 -12.55 2.92
CA GLN A 107 7.40 -13.31 3.94
C GLN A 107 8.31 -12.38 4.73
N TYR A 108 8.66 -12.76 5.95
CA TYR A 108 9.65 -12.02 6.73
C TYR A 108 10.48 -12.93 7.64
N TYR A 109 11.75 -12.56 7.81
CA TYR A 109 12.73 -13.35 8.55
C TYR A 109 13.60 -12.46 9.43
N ALA A 110 13.99 -12.99 10.59
CA ALA A 110 14.92 -12.32 11.49
C ALA A 110 16.06 -13.26 11.88
N TYR A 111 17.18 -12.69 12.32
CA TYR A 111 18.35 -13.44 12.79
C TYR A 111 18.95 -14.33 11.68
N LYS A 112 19.45 -15.51 12.04
CA LYS A 112 20.03 -16.46 11.09
C LYS A 112 18.93 -17.23 10.39
N LEU A 113 18.99 -17.28 9.05
CA LEU A 113 18.14 -18.15 8.25
C LEU A 113 18.49 -19.61 8.53
N ASN A 114 17.48 -20.39 8.91
CA ASN A 114 17.59 -21.83 9.05
C ASN A 114 17.13 -22.54 7.75
N ARG A 115 17.29 -23.87 7.70
CA ARG A 115 16.93 -24.65 6.50
C ARG A 115 15.45 -24.55 6.12
N ARG A 116 14.54 -24.45 7.10
CA ARG A 116 13.10 -24.29 6.85
C ARG A 116 12.79 -22.92 6.27
N ASP A 117 13.51 -21.89 6.73
CA ASP A 117 13.34 -20.53 6.19
C ASP A 117 13.74 -20.48 4.71
N ILE A 118 14.86 -21.11 4.35
CA ILE A 118 15.30 -21.24 2.95
C ILE A 118 14.30 -22.04 2.13
N GLN A 119 13.81 -23.16 2.66
CA GLN A 119 12.80 -23.96 1.97
C GLN A 119 11.52 -23.15 1.71
N ALA A 120 11.04 -22.39 2.70
CA ALA A 120 9.87 -21.53 2.54
C ALA A 120 10.08 -20.41 1.50
N LEU A 121 11.29 -19.82 1.45
CA LEU A 121 11.67 -18.85 0.42
C LEU A 121 11.66 -19.50 -0.98
N GLU A 122 12.21 -20.70 -1.12
CA GLU A 122 12.25 -21.44 -2.37
C GLU A 122 10.86 -21.89 -2.86
N GLU A 123 9.95 -22.22 -1.94
CA GLU A 123 8.57 -22.61 -2.25
C GLU A 123 7.69 -21.42 -2.68
N THR A 124 7.86 -20.25 -2.04
CA THR A 124 7.03 -19.07 -2.33
C THR A 124 7.57 -18.25 -3.50
N GLN A 125 8.89 -18.25 -3.70
CA GLN A 125 9.59 -17.46 -4.72
C GLN A 125 9.14 -15.99 -4.74
N PRO A 126 9.50 -15.19 -3.71
CA PRO A 126 9.20 -13.76 -3.70
C PRO A 126 9.82 -13.08 -4.93
N ASP A 127 9.27 -11.94 -5.34
CA ASP A 127 9.87 -11.17 -6.42
C ASP A 127 11.19 -10.51 -5.99
N ILE A 128 11.22 -10.03 -4.75
CA ILE A 128 12.40 -9.40 -4.15
C ILE A 128 12.68 -10.03 -2.79
N LEU A 129 13.95 -10.30 -2.51
CA LEU A 129 14.46 -10.46 -1.15
C LEU A 129 15.13 -9.16 -0.71
N LEU A 130 14.49 -8.41 0.20
CA LEU A 130 15.08 -7.24 0.83
C LEU A 130 15.93 -7.69 2.02
N PHE A 131 17.22 -7.81 1.78
CA PHE A 131 18.22 -8.26 2.75
C PHE A 131 18.78 -7.05 3.49
N THR A 132 18.29 -6.84 4.72
CA THR A 132 18.80 -5.84 5.65
C THR A 132 19.40 -6.48 6.90
N GLY A 133 20.04 -5.69 7.75
CA GLY A 133 20.54 -6.13 9.04
C GLY A 133 21.87 -5.49 9.42
N GLY A 134 22.05 -5.26 10.73
CA GLY A 134 23.18 -4.54 11.29
C GLY A 134 23.13 -3.03 10.99
N THR A 135 23.58 -2.23 11.95
CA THR A 135 24.00 -0.85 11.71
C THR A 135 25.36 -0.85 11.01
N ASP A 136 25.77 0.28 10.44
CA ASP A 136 27.11 0.41 9.91
C ASP A 136 28.14 0.33 11.05
N GLY A 137 29.19 -0.47 10.86
CA GLY A 137 30.15 -0.81 11.94
C GLY A 137 29.62 -1.78 13.00
N GLY A 138 28.41 -2.31 12.80
CA GLY A 138 27.73 -3.21 13.73
C GLY A 138 28.02 -4.69 13.51
N GLU A 139 27.02 -5.52 13.80
CA GLU A 139 27.10 -6.98 13.69
C GLU A 139 27.37 -7.42 12.23
N GLU A 140 28.37 -8.29 12.04
CA GLU A 140 28.76 -8.83 10.72
C GLU A 140 28.38 -10.30 10.50
N SER A 141 28.43 -11.12 11.54
CA SER A 141 28.45 -12.58 11.43
C SER A 141 27.12 -13.18 10.96
N TYR A 142 25.99 -12.57 11.33
CA TYR A 142 24.67 -13.03 10.92
C TYR A 142 24.44 -12.70 9.45
N GLY A 143 24.79 -11.47 9.03
CA GLY A 143 24.71 -11.06 7.63
C GLY A 143 25.54 -11.96 6.72
N LEU A 144 26.80 -12.21 7.09
CA LEU A 144 27.67 -13.10 6.31
C LEU A 144 27.17 -14.55 6.30
N ASN A 145 26.62 -15.05 7.41
CA ASN A 145 26.03 -16.39 7.44
C ASN A 145 24.81 -16.50 6.51
N ASN A 146 23.91 -15.52 6.56
CA ASN A 146 22.72 -15.48 5.71
C ASN A 146 23.06 -15.35 4.24
N ALA A 147 24.07 -14.54 3.89
CA ALA A 147 24.57 -14.44 2.52
C ALA A 147 25.04 -15.80 1.97
N ARG A 148 25.78 -16.59 2.78
CA ARG A 148 26.25 -17.93 2.35
C ARG A 148 25.12 -18.91 2.11
N VAL A 149 24.15 -19.00 3.02
CA VAL A 149 23.02 -19.93 2.83
C VAL A 149 22.12 -19.51 1.68
N LEU A 150 21.98 -18.22 1.41
CA LEU A 150 21.26 -17.71 0.24
C LEU A 150 22.01 -17.99 -1.06
N ALA A 151 23.34 -17.88 -1.07
CA ALA A 151 24.18 -18.21 -2.22
C ALA A 151 24.03 -19.67 -2.66
N GLU A 152 23.92 -20.58 -1.69
CA GLU A 152 23.73 -22.02 -1.89
C GLU A 152 22.28 -22.41 -2.23
N SER A 153 21.32 -21.51 -1.98
CA SER A 153 19.90 -21.77 -2.24
C SER A 153 19.56 -21.73 -3.73
N LYS A 154 18.45 -22.37 -4.09
CA LYS A 154 17.84 -22.33 -5.43
C LYS A 154 16.95 -21.10 -5.65
N LEU A 155 16.97 -20.15 -4.72
CA LEU A 155 16.18 -18.93 -4.81
C LEU A 155 16.56 -18.15 -6.08
N ASP A 156 15.55 -17.85 -6.90
CA ASP A 156 15.64 -17.13 -8.15
C ASP A 156 14.77 -15.86 -8.08
N CYS A 157 15.28 -14.87 -7.35
CA CYS A 157 14.63 -13.57 -7.20
C CYS A 157 15.67 -12.45 -7.18
N ALA A 158 15.21 -11.21 -7.32
CA ALA A 158 16.08 -10.06 -7.17
C ALA A 158 16.42 -9.86 -5.69
N ILE A 159 17.70 -9.77 -5.35
CA ILE A 159 18.16 -9.55 -3.98
C ILE A 159 18.62 -8.10 -3.86
N ILE A 160 18.02 -7.36 -2.93
CA ILE A 160 18.49 -6.02 -2.57
C ILE A 160 19.21 -6.13 -1.23
N TYR A 161 20.52 -5.90 -1.22
CA TYR A 161 21.26 -5.77 0.02
C TYR A 161 21.31 -4.31 0.47
N ALA A 162 20.73 -4.05 1.63
CA ALA A 162 20.63 -2.72 2.25
C ALA A 162 20.91 -2.80 3.75
N GLY A 163 21.94 -3.55 4.13
CA GLY A 163 22.40 -3.73 5.51
C GLY A 163 23.79 -3.15 5.75
N ASN A 164 24.43 -3.57 6.85
CA ASN A 164 25.74 -3.13 7.32
C ASN A 164 26.75 -2.91 6.18
N ARG A 165 27.14 -1.65 5.96
CA ARG A 165 28.08 -1.24 4.91
C ARG A 165 29.41 -2.02 4.98
N ASP A 166 29.89 -2.34 6.17
CA ASP A 166 31.24 -2.87 6.36
C ASP A 166 31.41 -4.33 5.87
N ILE A 167 30.30 -5.01 5.56
CA ILE A 167 30.33 -6.34 4.93
C ILE A 167 29.86 -6.35 3.47
N GLN A 168 29.58 -5.19 2.86
CA GLN A 168 29.05 -5.10 1.49
C GLN A 168 29.95 -5.81 0.48
N ASP A 169 31.26 -5.60 0.53
CA ASP A 169 32.22 -6.23 -0.39
C ASP A 169 32.17 -7.77 -0.29
N LYS A 170 32.14 -8.31 0.93
CA LYS A 170 32.03 -9.76 1.16
C LYS A 170 30.67 -10.29 0.71
N VAL A 171 29.59 -9.54 0.90
CA VAL A 171 28.25 -9.92 0.41
C VAL A 171 28.24 -9.94 -1.12
N GLN A 172 28.86 -8.97 -1.77
CA GLN A 172 29.02 -8.92 -3.23
C GLN A 172 29.81 -10.13 -3.74
N GLU A 173 30.89 -10.51 -3.06
CA GLU A 173 31.67 -11.71 -3.41
C GLU A 173 30.83 -13.00 -3.28
N ILE A 174 30.01 -13.10 -2.23
CA ILE A 174 29.22 -14.32 -1.93
C ILE A 174 27.98 -14.43 -2.83
N LEU A 175 27.29 -13.33 -3.11
CA LEU A 175 26.00 -13.29 -3.81
C LEU A 175 26.09 -12.72 -5.23
N GLY A 176 27.27 -12.34 -5.71
CA GLY A 176 27.43 -11.67 -7.01
C GLY A 176 27.03 -12.49 -8.24
N HIS A 177 26.85 -13.80 -8.11
CA HIS A 177 26.28 -14.67 -9.15
C HIS A 177 24.74 -14.69 -9.17
N LYS A 178 24.08 -14.08 -8.18
CA LYS A 178 22.62 -13.86 -8.14
C LYS A 178 22.28 -12.48 -8.73
N ASP A 179 21.00 -12.21 -8.96
CA ASP A 179 20.49 -10.88 -9.33
C ASP A 179 20.56 -9.93 -8.10
N LEU A 180 21.76 -9.46 -7.79
CA LEU A 180 22.07 -8.67 -6.59
C LEU A 180 22.17 -7.18 -6.93
N THR A 181 21.47 -6.36 -6.16
CA THR A 181 21.62 -4.91 -6.10
C THR A 181 22.05 -4.49 -4.70
N ILE A 182 23.20 -3.85 -4.56
CA ILE A 182 23.67 -3.29 -3.27
C ILE A 182 23.31 -1.80 -3.24
N VAL A 183 22.77 -1.36 -2.11
CA VAL A 183 22.40 0.03 -1.84
C VAL A 183 22.84 0.45 -0.43
N ASP A 184 22.70 1.74 -0.12
CA ASP A 184 22.92 2.25 1.23
C ASP A 184 22.05 1.53 2.27
N ASN A 185 22.60 1.37 3.48
CA ASN A 185 21.91 0.72 4.59
C ASN A 185 20.58 1.43 4.91
N VAL A 186 19.51 0.67 5.13
CA VAL A 186 18.20 1.25 5.53
C VAL A 186 18.21 1.79 6.96
N LEU A 187 19.13 1.29 7.80
CA LEU A 187 19.32 1.71 9.18
C LEU A 187 20.82 1.77 9.52
N PRO A 188 21.56 2.74 8.96
CA PRO A 188 23.00 2.88 9.20
C PRO A 188 23.29 3.15 10.68
N ASP A 189 22.42 3.91 11.33
CA ASP A 189 22.41 4.19 12.76
C ASP A 189 20.97 4.12 13.30
N LEU A 190 20.78 3.80 14.59
CA LEU A 190 19.45 3.56 15.18
C LEU A 190 18.54 4.80 15.13
N ASP A 191 19.12 5.99 15.19
CA ASP A 191 18.36 7.25 15.21
C ASP A 191 18.11 7.81 13.80
N HIS A 192 18.80 7.29 12.78
CA HIS A 192 18.81 7.85 11.43
C HIS A 192 18.46 6.81 10.34
N PRO A 193 17.19 6.40 10.20
CA PRO A 193 16.77 5.54 9.09
C PRO A 193 17.02 6.19 7.71
N ASN A 194 17.53 5.41 6.75
CA ASN A 194 17.79 5.85 5.37
C ASN A 194 17.12 4.92 4.34
N PRO A 195 15.79 4.94 4.20
CA PRO A 195 15.07 4.01 3.32
C PRO A 195 15.18 4.36 1.83
N LEU A 196 15.75 5.51 1.47
CA LEU A 196 15.60 6.10 0.12
C LEU A 196 16.19 5.22 -0.99
N ALA A 197 17.43 4.75 -0.81
CA ALA A 197 18.12 3.96 -1.82
C ALA A 197 17.47 2.58 -2.03
N ALA A 198 17.13 1.89 -0.94
CA ALA A 198 16.39 0.63 -0.99
C ALA A 198 14.99 0.79 -1.61
N ARG A 199 14.27 1.87 -1.26
CA ARG A 199 12.97 2.18 -1.87
C ARG A 199 13.07 2.37 -3.38
N GLN A 200 14.08 3.12 -3.84
CA GLN A 200 14.32 3.30 -5.27
C GLN A 200 14.63 1.98 -5.98
N ALA A 201 15.51 1.15 -5.40
CA ALA A 201 15.83 -0.15 -5.97
C ALA A 201 14.60 -1.09 -6.06
N ILE A 202 13.73 -1.09 -5.05
CA ILE A 202 12.46 -1.83 -5.10
C ILE A 202 11.57 -1.30 -6.22
N CYS A 203 11.43 0.02 -6.36
CA CYS A 203 10.66 0.63 -7.45
C CYS A 203 11.24 0.27 -8.82
N ASP A 204 12.56 0.33 -9.00
CA ASP A 204 13.20 0.03 -10.29
C ASP A 204 12.98 -1.44 -10.69
N ILE A 205 13.12 -2.37 -9.74
CA ILE A 205 12.82 -3.79 -9.98
C ILE A 205 11.33 -3.99 -10.24
N PHE A 206 10.46 -3.29 -9.51
CA PHE A 206 9.02 -3.31 -9.76
C PHE A 206 8.70 -2.91 -11.20
N LEU A 207 9.25 -1.78 -11.66
CA LEU A 207 9.03 -1.29 -13.03
C LEU A 207 9.52 -2.29 -14.07
N LYS A 208 10.75 -2.79 -13.91
CA LYS A 208 11.31 -3.83 -14.80
C LYS A 208 10.44 -5.09 -14.87
N ARG A 209 9.81 -5.48 -13.76
CA ARG A 209 8.94 -6.68 -13.69
C ARG A 209 7.49 -6.39 -14.12
N ILE A 210 6.96 -5.21 -13.85
CA ILE A 210 5.60 -4.80 -14.22
C ILE A 210 5.48 -4.59 -15.71
N VAL A 211 6.43 -3.84 -16.32
CA VAL A 211 6.43 -3.55 -17.76
C VAL A 211 6.52 -4.85 -18.57
N LYS A 212 7.23 -5.87 -18.07
CA LYS A 212 7.26 -7.20 -18.67
C LYS A 212 5.92 -7.91 -18.52
N GLY A 213 5.12 -7.91 -19.60
CA GLY A 213 3.92 -8.73 -19.75
C GLY A 213 2.59 -8.01 -19.53
N LYS A 214 1.50 -8.64 -20.00
CA LYS A 214 0.12 -8.10 -20.02
C LYS A 214 -0.06 -6.79 -20.80
N GLY A 215 0.89 -6.40 -21.66
CA GLY A 215 0.76 -5.28 -22.60
C GLY A 215 1.14 -3.91 -22.05
N LEU A 216 1.82 -3.82 -20.90
CA LEU A 216 2.35 -2.53 -20.41
C LEU A 216 3.57 -2.07 -21.23
N ASP A 217 4.40 -3.01 -21.68
CA ASP A 217 5.44 -2.83 -22.69
C ASP A 217 4.92 -2.10 -23.94
N VAL A 218 3.76 -2.52 -24.45
CA VAL A 218 3.12 -1.87 -25.62
C VAL A 218 2.75 -0.41 -25.33
N ILE A 219 2.37 -0.07 -24.10
CA ILE A 219 2.06 1.31 -23.72
C ILE A 219 3.35 2.14 -23.70
N VAL A 220 4.41 1.62 -23.09
CA VAL A 220 5.71 2.29 -23.03
C VAL A 220 6.25 2.53 -24.44
N ASP A 221 6.24 1.49 -25.29
CA ASP A 221 6.74 1.58 -26.67
C ASP A 221 6.00 2.63 -27.51
N LYS A 222 4.69 2.80 -27.28
CA LYS A 222 3.85 3.74 -28.05
C LYS A 222 3.83 5.17 -27.49
N THR A 223 4.04 5.35 -26.18
CA THR A 223 3.86 6.65 -25.52
C THR A 223 5.16 7.24 -24.96
N GLY A 224 6.19 6.42 -24.76
CA GLY A 224 7.44 6.80 -24.11
C GLY A 224 7.33 7.06 -22.60
N GLU A 225 6.14 6.92 -21.99
CA GLU A 225 5.94 7.10 -20.55
C GLU A 225 6.00 5.73 -19.87
N GLU A 226 6.73 5.65 -18.75
CA GLU A 226 6.77 4.46 -17.89
C GLU A 226 5.65 4.51 -16.83
N PRO A 227 5.04 3.35 -16.47
CA PRO A 227 4.05 3.31 -15.41
C PRO A 227 4.70 3.61 -14.06
N MET A 228 3.92 4.02 -13.07
CA MET A 228 4.33 3.94 -11.66
C MET A 228 3.44 2.97 -10.86
N PRO A 229 3.91 2.38 -9.74
CA PRO A 229 3.01 1.72 -8.80
C PRO A 229 1.94 2.71 -8.31
N THR A 230 0.65 2.38 -8.47
CA THR A 230 -0.45 3.20 -7.90
C THR A 230 -0.24 3.47 -6.41
N PRO A 231 0.15 2.49 -5.57
CA PRO A 231 0.33 2.78 -4.15
C PRO A 231 1.48 3.75 -3.86
N TRP A 232 2.50 3.79 -4.71
CA TRP A 232 3.60 4.73 -4.57
C TRP A 232 3.18 6.15 -4.96
N THR A 233 2.42 6.32 -6.05
CA THR A 233 1.93 7.66 -6.43
C THR A 233 0.97 8.21 -5.38
N VAL A 234 0.10 7.37 -4.80
CA VAL A 234 -0.79 7.77 -3.70
C VAL A 234 0.01 8.11 -2.44
N PHE A 235 1.08 7.38 -2.11
CA PHE A 235 1.98 7.72 -1.00
C PHE A 235 2.57 9.13 -1.16
N GLU A 236 3.09 9.46 -2.34
CA GLU A 236 3.65 10.79 -2.61
C GLU A 236 2.56 11.88 -2.66
N LEU A 237 1.34 11.55 -3.09
CA LEU A 237 0.19 12.46 -2.98
C LEU A 237 -0.16 12.77 -1.52
N VAL A 238 -0.20 11.76 -0.64
CA VAL A 238 -0.45 11.95 0.79
C VAL A 238 0.60 12.89 1.40
N LYS A 239 1.87 12.70 1.03
CA LYS A 239 2.95 13.61 1.40
C LYS A 239 2.72 15.02 0.87
N ALA A 240 2.27 15.19 -0.38
CA ALA A 240 1.97 16.50 -0.94
C ALA A 240 0.78 17.18 -0.21
N ILE A 241 -0.31 16.46 0.06
CA ILE A 241 -1.49 16.96 0.81
C ILE A 241 -1.09 17.46 2.20
N SER A 242 -0.27 16.70 2.93
CA SER A 242 0.18 17.10 4.28
C SER A 242 1.04 18.37 4.32
N ASN A 243 1.54 18.83 3.16
CA ASN A 243 2.31 20.07 3.03
C ASN A 243 1.51 21.24 2.46
N VAL A 244 0.20 21.08 2.17
CA VAL A 244 -0.65 22.16 1.63
C VAL A 244 -0.93 23.22 2.70
N ASP A 245 -1.54 22.81 3.82
CA ASP A 245 -1.87 23.67 4.95
C ASP A 245 -1.99 22.89 6.26
N HIS A 246 -2.11 23.60 7.37
CA HIS A 246 -2.19 23.01 8.71
C HIS A 246 -3.41 22.10 8.93
N SER A 247 -4.53 22.35 8.24
CA SER A 247 -5.76 21.58 8.42
C SER A 247 -5.67 20.18 7.81
N TRP A 248 -4.82 19.99 6.80
CA TRP A 248 -4.55 18.71 6.13
C TRP A 248 -3.18 18.13 6.46
N LYS A 249 -2.46 18.71 7.42
CA LYS A 249 -1.17 18.20 7.88
C LYS A 249 -1.27 16.77 8.42
N GLU A 250 -2.33 16.47 9.16
CA GLU A 250 -2.54 15.15 9.76
C GLU A 250 -3.87 14.54 9.33
N PHE A 251 -3.81 13.39 8.68
CA PHE A 251 -4.97 12.65 8.20
C PHE A 251 -4.61 11.19 7.91
N MET A 252 -5.63 10.35 7.85
CA MET A 252 -5.56 8.97 7.38
C MET A 252 -6.27 8.86 6.04
N LEU A 253 -5.75 8.04 5.13
CA LEU A 253 -6.39 7.69 3.86
C LEU A 253 -6.46 6.17 3.73
N ILE A 254 -7.63 5.65 3.39
CA ILE A 254 -7.90 4.24 3.17
C ILE A 254 -8.28 4.06 1.71
N ASP A 255 -7.45 3.38 0.93
CA ASP A 255 -7.71 3.04 -0.47
C ASP A 255 -8.07 1.56 -0.57
N MET A 256 -9.37 1.29 -0.72
CA MET A 256 -9.88 -0.08 -0.75
C MET A 256 -10.11 -0.56 -2.18
N GLY A 257 -9.34 -1.57 -2.57
CA GLY A 257 -9.39 -2.20 -3.88
C GLY A 257 -10.10 -3.55 -3.91
N GLY A 258 -10.09 -4.20 -5.07
CA GLY A 258 -10.61 -5.55 -5.25
C GLY A 258 -9.71 -6.64 -4.63
N ALA A 259 -8.40 -6.39 -4.54
CA ALA A 259 -7.42 -7.37 -4.07
C ALA A 259 -6.72 -6.97 -2.78
N THR A 260 -6.54 -5.67 -2.56
CA THR A 260 -5.79 -5.12 -1.42
C THR A 260 -6.54 -3.96 -0.81
N THR A 261 -6.21 -3.69 0.46
CA THR A 261 -6.60 -2.46 1.16
C THR A 261 -5.32 -1.78 1.60
N ASP A 262 -5.09 -0.60 1.07
CA ASP A 262 -3.93 0.22 1.36
C ASP A 262 -4.33 1.29 2.38
N VAL A 263 -3.58 1.40 3.48
CA VAL A 263 -3.81 2.43 4.50
C VAL A 263 -2.60 3.33 4.57
N TYR A 264 -2.85 4.63 4.44
CA TYR A 264 -1.86 5.69 4.53
C TYR A 264 -2.18 6.59 5.71
N SER A 265 -1.15 7.12 6.36
CA SER A 265 -1.34 8.18 7.33
C SER A 265 -0.20 9.19 7.30
N ALA A 266 -0.55 10.47 7.37
CA ALA A 266 0.36 11.55 7.72
C ALA A 266 0.04 11.96 9.16
N CYS A 267 0.97 11.77 10.09
CA CYS A 267 0.78 12.07 11.50
C CYS A 267 2.14 12.14 12.21
N ALA A 268 2.31 13.10 13.11
CA ALA A 268 3.45 13.09 14.02
C ALA A 268 3.21 12.06 15.14
N ASN A 269 4.13 11.10 15.31
CA ASN A 269 4.05 10.13 16.40
C ASN A 269 4.56 10.74 17.71
N THR A 270 3.75 11.61 18.33
CA THR A 270 4.09 12.31 19.57
C THR A 270 3.74 11.45 20.77
N LEU A 271 4.72 11.12 21.60
CA LEU A 271 4.52 10.31 22.81
C LEU A 271 4.10 11.19 23.99
N SER A 272 3.16 10.71 24.80
CA SER A 272 2.88 11.30 26.10
C SER A 272 4.07 11.10 27.06
N PRO A 273 4.26 11.95 28.10
CA PRO A 273 5.40 11.86 29.02
C PRO A 273 5.58 10.48 29.68
N ASP A 274 4.48 9.80 30.01
CA ASP A 274 4.50 8.47 30.65
C ASP A 274 4.47 7.32 29.63
N THR A 275 4.82 7.59 28.37
CA THR A 275 4.79 6.60 27.27
C THR A 275 6.19 6.35 26.72
N VAL A 276 6.57 5.08 26.69
CA VAL A 276 7.81 4.61 26.07
C VAL A 276 7.48 3.94 24.75
N LEU A 277 8.11 4.39 23.66
CA LEU A 277 8.00 3.72 22.35
C LEU A 277 8.88 2.47 22.35
N HIS A 278 8.30 1.35 21.95
CA HIS A 278 8.98 0.11 21.70
C HIS A 278 9.00 -0.20 20.19
N GLY A 279 10.21 -0.31 19.64
CA GLY A 279 10.44 -0.54 18.21
C GLY A 279 11.09 0.67 17.54
N VAL A 280 10.97 0.75 16.21
CA VAL A 280 11.54 1.83 15.41
C VAL A 280 10.71 3.11 15.50
N PRO A 281 11.34 4.29 15.40
CA PRO A 281 10.62 5.55 15.18
C PRO A 281 9.71 5.44 13.96
N GLU A 282 8.46 5.86 14.12
CA GLU A 282 7.51 5.89 13.02
C GLU A 282 7.82 7.09 12.11
N PRO A 283 7.86 6.91 10.77
CA PRO A 283 8.04 8.03 9.84
C PRO A 283 6.90 9.04 9.98
N PHE A 284 6.93 10.20 9.32
CA PHE A 284 5.77 11.11 9.31
C PHE A 284 4.65 10.62 8.38
N VAL A 285 5.00 10.13 7.18
CA VAL A 285 4.07 9.45 6.28
C VAL A 285 4.33 7.96 6.32
N LYS A 286 3.28 7.17 6.58
CA LYS A 286 3.31 5.71 6.64
C LYS A 286 2.33 5.13 5.63
N ARG A 287 2.68 3.99 5.03
CA ARG A 287 1.77 3.11 4.30
C ARG A 287 1.87 1.70 4.88
N THR A 288 0.74 1.01 4.97
CA THR A 288 0.67 -0.45 5.03
C THR A 288 -0.24 -0.95 3.91
N VAL A 289 -0.07 -2.21 3.53
CA VAL A 289 -0.94 -2.85 2.53
C VAL A 289 -1.32 -4.23 3.00
N GLU A 290 -2.63 -4.45 3.07
CA GLU A 290 -3.20 -5.73 3.45
C GLU A 290 -3.58 -6.49 2.18
N GLY A 291 -2.67 -7.38 1.77
CA GLY A 291 -2.82 -8.15 0.54
C GLY A 291 -3.81 -9.31 0.62
N ASP A 292 -4.35 -9.56 1.81
CA ASP A 292 -5.42 -10.50 2.15
C ASP A 292 -6.77 -9.79 2.33
N LEU A 293 -6.82 -8.45 2.32
CA LEU A 293 -8.03 -7.67 2.53
C LEU A 293 -8.48 -6.94 1.26
N GLY A 294 -9.43 -7.50 0.54
CA GLY A 294 -9.94 -6.90 -0.69
C GLY A 294 -11.37 -7.32 -1.03
N MET A 295 -12.09 -6.43 -1.70
CA MET A 295 -13.53 -6.58 -1.94
C MET A 295 -13.93 -7.64 -2.97
N ARG A 296 -12.97 -8.21 -3.72
CA ARG A 296 -13.23 -9.12 -4.85
C ARG A 296 -12.27 -10.31 -4.82
N VAL A 297 -11.07 -10.15 -5.38
CA VAL A 297 -10.04 -11.20 -5.50
C VAL A 297 -9.71 -11.84 -4.16
N SER A 298 -9.69 -11.05 -3.09
CA SER A 298 -9.36 -11.51 -1.74
C SER A 298 -10.59 -11.68 -0.83
N ALA A 299 -11.80 -11.60 -1.38
CA ALA A 299 -13.04 -11.57 -0.61
C ALA A 299 -13.21 -12.80 0.30
N MET A 300 -12.88 -13.99 -0.20
CA MET A 300 -12.88 -15.22 0.60
C MET A 300 -11.87 -15.19 1.73
N VAL A 301 -10.66 -14.67 1.47
CA VAL A 301 -9.60 -14.60 2.49
C VAL A 301 -10.03 -13.67 3.63
N VAL A 302 -10.66 -12.52 3.30
CA VAL A 302 -11.24 -11.62 4.31
C VAL A 302 -12.23 -12.37 5.21
N GLY A 303 -13.17 -13.11 4.61
CA GLY A 303 -14.18 -13.85 5.36
C GLY A 303 -13.58 -14.86 6.35
N GLU A 304 -12.54 -15.60 5.92
CA GLU A 304 -11.85 -16.59 6.76
C GLU A 304 -10.99 -15.93 7.84
N SER A 305 -10.23 -14.88 7.50
CA SER A 305 -9.38 -14.14 8.45
C SER A 305 -10.21 -13.41 9.51
N ALA A 306 -11.44 -13.03 9.18
CA ALA A 306 -12.36 -12.33 10.06
C ALA A 306 -13.49 -13.21 10.60
N LYS A 307 -13.32 -14.53 10.59
CA LYS A 307 -14.40 -15.51 10.88
C LYS A 307 -15.12 -15.25 12.20
N GLU A 308 -14.39 -14.84 13.24
CA GLU A 308 -14.97 -14.51 14.55
C GLU A 308 -15.92 -13.30 14.44
N LEU A 309 -15.46 -12.20 13.84
CA LEU A 309 -16.25 -10.99 13.66
C LEU A 309 -17.45 -11.22 12.72
N VAL A 310 -17.26 -12.03 11.67
CA VAL A 310 -18.34 -12.47 10.78
C VAL A 310 -19.38 -13.26 11.57
N SER A 311 -18.96 -14.22 12.40
CA SER A 311 -19.86 -15.04 13.20
C SER A 311 -20.67 -14.20 14.19
N VAL A 312 -20.07 -13.16 14.78
CA VAL A 312 -20.78 -12.21 15.65
C VAL A 312 -21.81 -11.39 14.87
N ASN A 313 -21.45 -10.86 13.68
CA ASN A 313 -22.38 -10.07 12.86
C ASN A 313 -23.60 -10.87 12.41
N PHE A 314 -23.43 -12.17 12.14
CA PHE A 314 -24.51 -13.06 11.68
C PHE A 314 -25.03 -14.01 12.76
N ALA A 315 -24.71 -13.79 14.04
CA ALA A 315 -25.03 -14.73 15.12
C ALA A 315 -26.52 -15.08 15.23
N GLN A 316 -27.40 -14.13 14.89
CA GLN A 316 -28.86 -14.30 14.93
C GLN A 316 -29.46 -14.76 13.58
N GLN A 317 -28.64 -14.93 12.54
CA GLN A 317 -29.08 -15.20 11.16
C GLN A 317 -28.18 -16.25 10.46
N PRO A 318 -28.18 -17.52 10.89
CA PRO A 318 -27.29 -18.55 10.34
C PRO A 318 -27.42 -18.76 8.83
N ALA A 319 -28.64 -18.66 8.29
CA ALA A 319 -28.87 -18.77 6.84
C ALA A 319 -28.20 -17.62 6.05
N GLN A 320 -28.07 -16.43 6.64
CA GLN A 320 -27.34 -15.31 6.02
C GLN A 320 -25.83 -15.51 6.07
N LEU A 321 -25.30 -16.21 7.09
CA LEU A 321 -23.89 -16.55 7.15
C LEU A 321 -23.48 -17.45 5.97
N ASP A 322 -24.26 -18.49 5.69
CA ASP A 322 -24.00 -19.38 4.56
C ASP A 322 -24.13 -18.64 3.21
N ALA A 323 -25.15 -17.79 3.09
CA ALA A 323 -25.35 -16.94 1.92
C ALA A 323 -24.19 -15.94 1.71
N PHE A 324 -23.66 -15.36 2.79
CA PHE A 324 -22.49 -14.47 2.76
C PHE A 324 -21.26 -15.21 2.18
N TYR A 325 -20.92 -16.39 2.71
CA TYR A 325 -19.79 -17.17 2.16
C TYR A 325 -20.04 -17.65 0.72
N HIS A 326 -21.28 -17.96 0.34
CA HIS A 326 -21.61 -18.25 -1.06
C HIS A 326 -21.34 -17.03 -1.95
N TYR A 327 -21.77 -15.84 -1.53
CA TYR A 327 -21.51 -14.59 -2.22
C TYR A 327 -20.02 -14.27 -2.34
N LEU A 328 -19.22 -14.48 -1.30
CA LEU A 328 -17.77 -14.29 -1.35
C LEU A 328 -17.10 -15.20 -2.40
N ARG A 329 -17.52 -16.48 -2.49
CA ARG A 329 -17.01 -17.39 -3.55
C ARG A 329 -17.38 -16.90 -4.94
N HIS A 330 -18.59 -16.36 -5.10
CA HIS A 330 -19.05 -15.78 -6.35
C HIS A 330 -18.22 -14.55 -6.75
N LEU A 331 -17.90 -13.65 -5.82
CA LEU A 331 -17.05 -12.49 -6.08
C LEU A 331 -15.62 -12.84 -6.50
N VAL A 332 -15.06 -13.92 -5.94
CA VAL A 332 -13.73 -14.41 -6.34
C VAL A 332 -13.77 -14.99 -7.76
N ALA A 333 -14.84 -15.71 -8.13
CA ALA A 333 -15.02 -16.27 -9.47
C ALA A 333 -15.35 -15.20 -10.52
N HIS A 334 -16.06 -14.14 -10.13
CA HIS A 334 -16.52 -13.06 -11.01
C HIS A 334 -16.18 -11.68 -10.41
N PRO A 335 -14.92 -11.23 -10.48
CA PRO A 335 -14.48 -9.98 -9.83
C PRO A 335 -15.13 -8.69 -10.35
N ASP A 336 -15.71 -8.75 -11.56
CA ASP A 336 -16.45 -7.68 -12.21
C ASP A 336 -17.94 -7.63 -11.79
N TYR A 337 -18.41 -8.63 -11.05
CA TYR A 337 -19.77 -8.68 -10.55
C TYR A 337 -20.06 -7.54 -9.55
N LEU A 338 -21.23 -6.94 -9.71
CA LEU A 338 -21.76 -5.90 -8.83
C LEU A 338 -23.02 -6.44 -8.12
N PRO A 339 -23.23 -6.07 -6.84
CA PRO A 339 -24.35 -6.57 -6.06
C PRO A 339 -25.69 -6.19 -6.69
N ALA A 340 -26.54 -7.19 -6.95
CA ALA A 340 -27.80 -7.04 -7.68
C ALA A 340 -29.00 -6.81 -6.75
N ASN A 341 -28.97 -7.38 -5.55
CA ASN A 341 -30.09 -7.35 -4.60
C ASN A 341 -29.68 -6.70 -3.26
N ALA A 342 -30.64 -6.55 -2.34
CA ALA A 342 -30.43 -5.89 -1.05
C ALA A 342 -29.48 -6.68 -0.14
N ASP A 343 -29.56 -8.01 -0.15
CA ASP A 343 -28.70 -8.88 0.66
C ASP A 343 -27.24 -8.78 0.20
N GLU A 344 -26.98 -8.83 -1.11
CA GLU A 344 -25.63 -8.66 -1.66
C GLU A 344 -25.05 -7.28 -1.37
N LYS A 345 -25.86 -6.21 -1.40
CA LYS A 345 -25.41 -4.86 -1.00
C LYS A 345 -25.05 -4.81 0.49
N TYR A 346 -25.81 -5.51 1.33
CA TYR A 346 -25.50 -5.65 2.74
C TYR A 346 -24.22 -6.46 2.96
N PHE A 347 -24.03 -7.56 2.23
CA PHE A 347 -22.81 -8.37 2.26
C PHE A 347 -21.58 -7.57 1.81
N ASP A 348 -21.69 -6.77 0.74
CA ASP A 348 -20.64 -5.83 0.33
C ASP A 348 -20.32 -4.82 1.46
N THR A 349 -21.34 -4.33 2.18
CA THR A 349 -21.14 -3.41 3.31
C THR A 349 -20.40 -4.07 4.48
N VAL A 350 -20.76 -5.31 4.82
CA VAL A 350 -20.07 -6.09 5.86
C VAL A 350 -18.63 -6.37 5.44
N LEU A 351 -18.42 -6.85 4.21
CA LEU A 351 -17.09 -7.15 3.68
C LEU A 351 -16.18 -5.91 3.68
N ALA A 352 -16.69 -4.76 3.24
CA ALA A 352 -15.97 -3.48 3.29
C ALA A 352 -15.59 -3.09 4.72
N GLY A 353 -16.53 -3.28 5.65
CA GLY A 353 -16.30 -3.09 7.07
C GLY A 353 -15.16 -3.91 7.65
N LEU A 354 -15.12 -5.20 7.31
CA LEU A 354 -14.04 -6.10 7.71
C LEU A 354 -12.69 -5.64 7.15
N CYS A 355 -12.65 -5.29 5.85
CA CYS A 355 -11.43 -4.78 5.22
C CYS A 355 -10.91 -3.53 5.92
N VAL A 356 -11.79 -2.55 6.16
CA VAL A 356 -11.47 -1.30 6.86
C VAL A 356 -10.99 -1.57 8.29
N GLY A 357 -11.74 -2.34 9.08
CA GLY A 357 -11.43 -2.60 10.48
C GLY A 357 -10.06 -3.27 10.65
N TYR A 358 -9.84 -4.39 9.97
CA TYR A 358 -8.56 -5.11 10.07
C TYR A 358 -7.39 -4.33 9.46
N ALA A 359 -7.57 -3.65 8.32
CA ALA A 359 -6.49 -2.91 7.70
C ALA A 359 -6.06 -1.71 8.55
N THR A 360 -7.01 -0.99 9.13
CA THR A 360 -6.71 0.14 10.00
C THR A 360 -6.11 -0.32 11.32
N GLU A 361 -6.58 -1.43 11.91
CA GLU A 361 -5.96 -2.01 13.11
C GLU A 361 -4.49 -2.39 12.86
N ARG A 362 -4.20 -3.10 11.77
CA ARG A 362 -2.82 -3.50 11.43
C ARG A 362 -1.92 -2.31 11.09
N HIS A 363 -2.50 -1.21 10.60
CA HIS A 363 -1.79 0.03 10.33
C HIS A 363 -1.45 0.81 11.62
N ALA A 364 -2.39 0.83 12.56
CA ALA A 364 -2.29 1.53 13.83
C ALA A 364 -1.32 0.84 14.79
N GLY A 365 -0.76 1.64 15.69
CA GLY A 365 -0.02 1.14 16.83
C GLY A 365 -0.94 0.60 17.91
N THR A 366 -0.32 0.01 18.93
CA THR A 366 -1.00 -0.46 20.13
C THR A 366 -0.35 0.09 21.38
N LYS A 367 -1.10 0.17 22.47
CA LYS A 367 -0.63 0.61 23.79
C LYS A 367 -0.97 -0.41 24.85
N LYS A 368 -0.04 -0.65 25.77
CA LYS A 368 -0.26 -1.51 26.94
C LYS A 368 0.42 -0.92 28.16
N GLU A 369 -0.32 -0.81 29.26
CA GLU A 369 0.24 -0.40 30.54
C GLU A 369 1.13 -1.51 31.10
N VAL A 370 2.34 -1.15 31.52
CA VAL A 370 3.31 -2.06 32.14
C VAL A 370 3.79 -1.48 33.47
N CYS A 371 3.90 -2.34 34.48
CA CYS A 371 4.41 -1.95 35.78
C CYS A 371 5.94 -2.04 35.78
N THR A 372 6.59 -0.94 36.18
CA THR A 372 8.05 -0.83 36.31
C THR A 372 8.44 -0.52 37.74
N CYS A 373 9.73 -0.53 38.05
CA CYS A 373 10.24 -0.16 39.38
C CYS A 373 9.92 1.29 39.80
N VAL A 374 9.55 2.17 38.85
CA VAL A 374 9.22 3.58 39.09
C VAL A 374 7.72 3.89 38.98
N GLY A 375 6.88 2.88 38.75
CA GLY A 375 5.44 3.02 38.57
C GLY A 375 4.94 2.42 37.26
N ASN A 376 3.68 2.68 36.95
CA ASN A 376 3.09 2.26 35.69
C ASN A 376 3.52 3.21 34.57
N VAL A 377 3.94 2.63 33.44
CA VAL A 377 4.22 3.37 32.21
C VAL A 377 3.47 2.72 31.07
N ASP A 378 3.09 3.51 30.07
CA ASP A 378 2.52 2.97 28.86
C ASP A 378 3.62 2.54 27.90
N LEU A 379 3.57 1.29 27.46
CA LEU A 379 4.38 0.79 26.36
C LEU A 379 3.58 0.95 25.06
N GLN A 380 4.03 1.86 24.19
CA GLN A 380 3.46 2.04 22.86
C GLN A 380 4.29 1.27 21.83
N MET A 381 3.63 0.54 20.95
CA MET A 381 4.24 -0.07 19.77
C MET A 381 3.62 0.54 18.52
N GLY A 382 4.45 1.01 17.61
CA GLY A 382 4.02 1.64 16.37
C GLY A 382 3.37 3.02 16.56
N ARG A 383 2.54 3.42 15.59
CA ARG A 383 2.02 4.79 15.47
C ARG A 383 0.74 5.03 16.25
N ASP A 384 0.68 6.14 16.98
CA ASP A 384 -0.57 6.65 17.54
C ASP A 384 -1.37 7.46 16.51
N LEU A 385 -2.60 7.04 16.22
CA LEU A 385 -3.53 7.74 15.31
C LEU A 385 -4.73 8.32 16.06
N THR A 386 -4.76 8.25 17.39
CA THR A 386 -5.86 8.76 18.22
C THR A 386 -6.03 10.27 18.12
N THR A 387 -4.99 11.01 17.71
CA THR A 387 -5.01 12.46 17.47
C THR A 387 -5.50 12.83 16.08
N VAL A 388 -5.54 11.89 15.13
CA VAL A 388 -5.97 12.17 13.75
C VAL A 388 -7.45 12.51 13.73
N ARG A 389 -7.80 13.62 13.07
CA ARG A 389 -9.17 14.15 12.99
C ARG A 389 -9.81 14.04 11.62
N LYS A 390 -9.10 13.57 10.61
CA LYS A 390 -9.61 13.40 9.24
C LYS A 390 -9.28 12.01 8.72
N VAL A 391 -10.31 11.31 8.24
CA VAL A 391 -10.19 10.00 7.59
C VAL A 391 -10.75 10.13 6.19
N VAL A 392 -9.99 9.72 5.19
CA VAL A 392 -10.38 9.78 3.78
C VAL A 392 -10.58 8.36 3.25
N GLY A 393 -11.77 8.08 2.72
CA GLY A 393 -12.07 6.85 2.01
C GLY A 393 -11.94 7.04 0.50
N SER A 394 -11.08 6.25 -0.13
CA SER A 394 -10.90 6.17 -1.58
C SER A 394 -10.95 4.70 -2.03
N GLY A 395 -10.75 4.48 -3.33
CA GLY A 395 -10.92 3.18 -3.96
C GLY A 395 -12.36 2.93 -4.41
N GLY A 396 -12.58 1.85 -5.15
CA GLY A 396 -13.80 1.69 -5.96
C GLY A 396 -15.11 1.72 -5.16
N TRP A 397 -15.14 1.08 -4.00
CA TRP A 397 -16.35 0.95 -3.19
C TRP A 397 -16.52 2.08 -2.17
N LEU A 398 -15.49 2.43 -1.38
CA LEU A 398 -15.56 3.50 -0.37
C LEU A 398 -15.90 4.87 -0.98
N SER A 399 -15.40 5.13 -2.20
CA SER A 399 -15.74 6.34 -2.96
C SER A 399 -17.25 6.49 -3.18
N ARG A 400 -17.97 5.38 -3.42
CA ARG A 400 -19.39 5.37 -3.82
C ARG A 400 -20.34 5.13 -2.65
N ALA A 401 -19.85 4.59 -1.54
CA ALA A 401 -20.67 4.20 -0.40
C ALA A 401 -20.95 5.37 0.55
N SER A 402 -21.89 6.26 0.17
CA SER A 402 -22.27 7.42 0.97
C SER A 402 -22.90 7.10 2.32
N GLN A 403 -23.42 5.89 2.49
CA GLN A 403 -24.07 5.44 3.73
C GLN A 403 -23.16 4.54 4.58
N PHE A 404 -21.88 4.39 4.21
CA PHE A 404 -20.95 3.54 4.96
C PHE A 404 -20.58 4.19 6.29
N ASP A 405 -20.84 3.48 7.38
CA ASP A 405 -20.52 3.92 8.74
C ASP A 405 -19.04 3.63 9.07
N MET A 406 -18.16 4.53 8.62
CA MET A 406 -16.72 4.47 8.90
C MET A 406 -16.43 4.50 10.41
N HIS A 407 -17.23 5.24 11.20
CA HIS A 407 -17.03 5.37 12.65
C HIS A 407 -17.21 4.05 13.37
N ARG A 408 -18.23 3.28 13.01
CA ARG A 408 -18.45 1.94 13.56
C ARG A 408 -17.28 1.00 13.26
N TRP A 409 -16.78 1.00 12.03
CA TRP A 409 -15.76 0.04 11.60
C TRP A 409 -14.34 0.39 12.07
N LEU A 410 -14.01 1.66 12.30
CA LEU A 410 -12.75 2.03 12.98
C LEU A 410 -12.77 1.72 14.48
N LYS A 411 -13.96 1.58 15.09
CA LYS A 411 -14.15 1.30 16.52
C LYS A 411 -14.77 -0.07 16.78
N TYR A 412 -14.64 -1.02 15.86
CA TYR A 412 -15.28 -2.33 15.99
C TYR A 412 -14.78 -3.11 17.21
N ARG A 413 -13.55 -2.84 17.67
CA ARG A 413 -12.99 -3.30 18.94
C ARG A 413 -11.99 -2.30 19.50
N GLU A 414 -11.87 -2.23 20.82
CA GLU A 414 -10.91 -1.35 21.51
C GLU A 414 -9.56 -2.04 21.76
N LEU A 415 -9.61 -3.33 22.07
CA LEU A 415 -8.44 -4.17 22.33
C LEU A 415 -8.23 -5.14 21.17
N ASN A 416 -6.96 -5.37 20.84
CA ASN A 416 -6.58 -6.47 19.96
C ASN A 416 -6.62 -7.82 20.71
N ASP A 417 -6.30 -8.90 20.01
CA ASP A 417 -6.35 -10.27 20.55
C ASP A 417 -5.37 -10.52 21.71
N ASP A 418 -4.33 -9.68 21.85
CA ASP A 418 -3.36 -9.71 22.97
C ASP A 418 -3.79 -8.85 24.18
N GLY A 419 -4.98 -8.24 24.13
CA GLY A 419 -5.46 -7.31 25.16
C GLY A 419 -4.75 -5.96 25.16
N LYS A 420 -4.12 -5.56 24.04
CA LYS A 420 -3.48 -4.25 23.87
C LYS A 420 -4.47 -3.28 23.25
N ARG A 421 -4.50 -2.04 23.73
CA ARG A 421 -5.37 -0.99 23.19
C ARG A 421 -4.92 -0.58 21.79
N ILE A 422 -5.84 -0.55 20.85
CA ILE A 422 -5.58 -0.13 19.46
C ILE A 422 -5.65 1.40 19.38
N LEU A 423 -4.64 2.02 18.76
CA LEU A 423 -4.49 3.49 18.72
C LEU A 423 -5.09 4.10 17.45
N LEU A 424 -6.38 3.85 17.21
CA LEU A 424 -7.12 4.38 16.06
C LEU A 424 -7.77 5.75 16.33
N PRO A 425 -8.13 6.53 15.28
CA PRO A 425 -8.86 7.78 15.43
C PRO A 425 -10.16 7.60 16.22
N THR A 426 -10.33 8.38 17.29
CA THR A 426 -11.52 8.31 18.15
C THR A 426 -12.60 9.32 17.74
N GLU A 427 -12.22 10.51 17.33
CA GLU A 427 -13.12 11.57 16.86
C GLU A 427 -12.55 12.10 15.55
N PHE A 428 -13.32 11.99 14.47
CA PHE A 428 -12.86 12.38 13.15
C PHE A 428 -14.00 12.78 12.23
N GLU A 429 -13.68 13.51 11.18
CA GLU A 429 -14.54 13.71 10.01
C GLU A 429 -14.18 12.67 8.95
N TYR A 430 -15.19 12.01 8.39
CA TYR A 430 -15.01 11.09 7.28
C TYR A 430 -15.23 11.81 5.96
N TYR A 431 -14.22 11.83 5.11
CA TYR A 431 -14.24 12.37 3.77
C TYR A 431 -14.21 11.23 2.75
N ARG A 432 -14.87 11.41 1.62
CA ARG A 432 -14.93 10.46 0.52
C ARG A 432 -14.40 11.07 -0.76
N ASP A 433 -13.60 10.29 -1.46
CA ASP A 433 -13.23 10.56 -2.85
C ASP A 433 -14.40 10.19 -3.77
N SER A 434 -15.50 10.93 -3.71
CA SER A 434 -16.77 10.54 -4.36
C SER A 434 -16.69 10.30 -5.87
N ARG A 435 -15.70 10.91 -6.53
CA ARG A 435 -15.44 10.77 -7.97
C ARG A 435 -14.30 9.80 -8.30
N GLY A 436 -13.62 9.23 -7.29
CA GLY A 436 -12.51 8.29 -7.49
C GLY A 436 -11.27 8.93 -8.12
N LEU A 437 -11.03 10.21 -7.85
CA LEU A 437 -10.01 11.03 -8.49
C LEU A 437 -8.65 10.96 -7.78
N LEU A 438 -8.55 10.49 -6.53
CA LEU A 438 -7.28 10.53 -5.80
C LEU A 438 -6.16 9.73 -6.49
N PRO A 439 -6.36 8.49 -6.98
CA PRO A 439 -5.33 7.78 -7.74
C PRO A 439 -4.93 8.51 -9.03
N LEU A 440 -5.86 9.25 -9.64
CA LEU A 440 -5.61 10.02 -10.86
C LEU A 440 -4.81 11.30 -10.56
N LEU A 441 -5.20 12.04 -9.53
CA LEU A 441 -4.48 13.22 -9.05
C LEU A 441 -3.08 12.85 -8.52
N ALA A 442 -2.92 11.65 -7.97
CA ALA A 442 -1.63 11.13 -7.54
C ALA A 442 -0.62 11.02 -8.70
N ASN A 443 -1.07 10.64 -9.90
CA ASN A 443 -0.21 10.65 -11.09
C ASN A 443 0.15 12.07 -11.52
N VAL A 444 -0.80 13.02 -11.42
CA VAL A 444 -0.55 14.43 -11.76
C VAL A 444 0.41 15.07 -10.75
N ALA A 445 0.40 14.64 -9.50
CA ALA A 445 1.31 15.13 -8.45
C ALA A 445 2.80 14.92 -8.79
N ARG A 446 3.14 14.02 -9.72
CA ARG A 446 4.51 13.85 -10.23
C ARG A 446 5.00 15.05 -11.04
N VAL A 447 4.08 15.82 -11.62
CA VAL A 447 4.37 17.02 -12.43
C VAL A 447 4.08 18.28 -11.63
N ASP A 448 2.97 18.29 -10.88
CA ASP A 448 2.47 19.45 -10.17
C ASP A 448 1.92 19.07 -8.79
N PRO A 449 2.81 18.78 -7.80
CA PRO A 449 2.41 18.24 -6.50
C PRO A 449 1.41 19.13 -5.76
N LEU A 450 1.62 20.44 -5.78
CA LEU A 450 0.80 21.39 -5.01
C LEU A 450 -0.60 21.55 -5.60
N ALA A 451 -0.72 21.68 -6.92
CA ALA A 451 -2.04 21.81 -7.55
C ALA A 451 -2.83 20.50 -7.45
N ALA A 452 -2.18 19.35 -7.62
CA ALA A 452 -2.80 18.05 -7.41
C ALA A 452 -3.31 17.90 -5.97
N ALA A 453 -2.50 18.22 -4.97
CA ALA A 453 -2.87 18.14 -3.56
C ALA A 453 -4.03 19.08 -3.18
N ARG A 454 -4.02 20.34 -3.66
CA ARG A 454 -5.14 21.28 -3.46
C ARG A 454 -6.43 20.77 -4.08
N THR A 455 -6.34 20.27 -5.31
CA THR A 455 -7.48 19.71 -6.03
C THR A 455 -8.02 18.47 -5.32
N SER A 456 -7.14 17.62 -4.80
CA SER A 456 -7.52 16.45 -4.00
C SER A 456 -8.39 16.86 -2.83
N ILE A 457 -7.95 17.83 -2.03
CA ILE A 457 -8.70 18.35 -0.88
C ILE A 457 -10.06 18.90 -1.31
N GLN A 458 -10.11 19.73 -2.36
CA GLN A 458 -11.33 20.36 -2.87
C GLN A 458 -12.36 19.36 -3.40
N CYS A 459 -11.91 18.19 -3.88
CA CYS A 459 -12.78 17.15 -4.42
C CYS A 459 -13.40 16.24 -3.36
N LEU A 460 -12.92 16.31 -2.11
CA LEU A 460 -13.41 15.47 -1.03
C LEU A 460 -14.79 15.93 -0.56
N THR A 461 -15.68 14.96 -0.36
CA THR A 461 -17.03 15.19 0.15
C THR A 461 -17.20 14.51 1.49
N LEU A 462 -17.86 15.15 2.45
CA LEU A 462 -18.27 14.50 3.69
C LEU A 462 -19.24 13.33 3.44
#